data_AF-A0A8S2W8A2-F1
#
_entry.id   AF-A0A8S2W8A2-F1
#
_cell.length_a   1.000
_cell.length_b   1.000
_cell.length_c   1.000
_cell.angle_alpha   90.00
_cell.angle_beta   90.00
_cell.angle_gamma   90.00
#
_symmetry.space_group_name_H-M   'P 1'
#
loop_
_entity.id
_entity.type
_entity.pdbx_description
1 polymer ?
#
loop_
_entity_poly.entity_id
_entity_poly.type
_entity_poly.pdbx_seq_one_letter_code
_entity_poly.pdbx_strand_id
1 'polypeptide(L)' 'TGNGTYNKAVLMNAAFIYASSEYDFQCFVFHDVDLIPEDDLNMYSCPIFPRHMSVAVDEMNYK' A
#
# COMPACT_ATOMS: atom_id res chain seq x y z
N THR A 1 12.19 9.52 18.42
CA THR A 1 11.13 8.77 19.11
C THR A 1 9.81 9.09 18.47
N GLY A 2 8.91 8.11 18.33
CA GLY A 2 7.59 8.29 17.71
C GLY A 2 6.56 8.84 18.70
N ASN A 3 6.82 10.00 19.32
CA ASN A 3 5.93 10.57 20.35
C ASN A 3 4.88 11.55 19.77
N GLY A 4 4.91 11.80 18.46
CA GLY A 4 3.92 12.62 17.77
C GLY A 4 2.76 11.81 17.20
N THR A 5 1.72 12.49 16.72
CA THR A 5 0.61 11.84 16.02
C THR A 5 1.11 11.15 14.75
N TYR A 6 0.73 9.89 14.58
CA TYR A 6 1.06 9.12 13.39
C TYR A 6 0.33 9.69 12.15
N ASN A 7 1.08 9.92 11.08
CA ASN A 7 0.53 10.38 9.80
C ASN A 7 0.95 9.42 8.67
N LYS A 8 0.06 8.47 8.39
CA LYS A 8 0.23 7.42 7.38
C LYS A 8 0.51 7.99 5.98
N ALA A 9 -0.29 8.96 5.55
CA ALA A 9 -0.19 9.52 4.21
C ALA A 9 1.13 10.26 3.97
N VAL A 10 1.63 11.00 4.97
CA VAL A 10 2.94 11.67 4.87
C VAL A 10 4.08 10.65 4.77
N LEU A 11 4.01 9.54 5.51
CA LEU A 11 5.02 8.47 5.42
C LEU A 11 4.98 7.79 4.05
N MET A 12 3.79 7.53 3.51
CA MET A 12 3.62 6.97 2.16
C MET A 12 4.20 7.89 1.08
N ASN A 13 3.97 9.20 1.18
CA ASN A 13 4.56 10.17 0.26
C ASN A 13 6.10 10.23 0.40
N ALA A 14 6.62 10.21 1.63
CA ALA A 14 8.06 10.19 1.87
C ALA A 14 8.72 8.92 1.30
N ALA A 15 8.07 7.76 1.46
CA ALA A 15 8.52 6.50 0.90
C ALA A 15 8.50 6.51 -0.63
N PHE A 16 7.46 7.06 -1.27
CA PHE A 16 7.42 7.25 -2.72
C PHE A 16 8.61 8.07 -3.23
N ILE A 17 8.90 9.21 -2.60
CA ILE A 17 10.02 10.07 -2.97
C ILE A 17 11.35 9.33 -2.82
N TYR A 18 11.55 8.65 -1.69
CA TYR A 18 12.77 7.90 -1.42
C TYR A 18 12.96 6.75 -2.41
N ALA A 19 11.95 5.88 -2.58
CA ALA A 19 12.02 4.75 -3.50
C ALA A 19 12.27 5.20 -4.94
N SER A 20 11.65 6.30 -5.38
CA SER A 20 11.88 6.88 -6.71
C SER A 20 13.31 7.40 -6.91
N SER A 21 14.04 7.69 -5.83
CA SER A 21 15.47 8.05 -5.91
C SER A 21 16.40 6.84 -5.94
N GLU A 22 15.95 5.68 -5.42
CA GLU A 22 16.75 4.45 -5.40
C GLU A 22 16.64 3.68 -6.73
N TYR A 23 15.48 3.72 -7.40
CA TYR A 23 15.25 3.03 -8.66
C TYR A 23 14.08 3.64 -9.44
N ASP A 24 14.07 3.44 -10.76
CA ASP A 24 12.97 3.84 -11.65
C ASP A 24 11.77 2.87 -11.54
N PHE A 25 11.14 2.84 -10.37
CA PHE A 25 9.96 2.04 -10.13
C PHE A 25 8.78 2.57 -10.96
N GLN A 26 8.16 1.68 -11.73
CA GLN A 26 7.01 1.99 -12.59
C GLN A 26 5.66 1.86 -11.85
N CYS A 27 5.68 1.32 -10.63
CA CYS A 27 4.49 1.01 -9.84
C CYS A 27 4.79 1.12 -8.35
N PHE A 28 3.84 1.64 -7.59
CA PHE A 28 3.91 1.77 -6.14
C PHE A 28 2.66 1.16 -5.52
N VAL A 29 2.84 0.22 -4.60
CA VAL A 29 1.74 -0.36 -3.82
C VAL A 29 1.83 0.15 -2.39
N PHE A 30 0.81 0.90 -1.98
CA PHE A 30 0.67 1.34 -0.59
C PHE A 30 -0.10 0.26 0.17
N HIS A 31 0.57 -0.34 1.14
CA HIS A 31 0.06 -1.52 1.82
C HIS A 31 0.24 -1.39 3.33
N ASP A 32 -0.78 -1.79 4.07
CA ASP A 32 -0.71 -1.82 5.52
C ASP A 32 0.07 -3.04 5.98
N VAL A 33 0.74 -2.93 7.12
CA VAL A 33 1.60 -4.01 7.64
C VAL A 33 0.79 -5.18 8.20
N ASP A 34 -0.48 -4.95 8.51
CA ASP A 34 -1.41 -5.88 9.14
C ASP A 34 -2.40 -6.52 8.15
N LEU A 35 -2.42 -6.09 6.88
CA LEU A 35 -3.20 -6.76 5.85
C LEU A 35 -2.34 -7.83 5.17
N ILE A 36 -2.92 -8.98 4.81
CA ILE A 36 -2.25 -10.04 4.03
C ILE A 36 -3.25 -10.51 2.97
N PRO A 37 -2.83 -10.65 1.68
CA PRO A 37 -3.72 -11.19 0.65
C PRO A 37 -3.95 -12.69 0.88
N GLU A 38 -5.22 -13.11 0.88
CA GLU A 38 -5.60 -14.52 1.01
C GLU A 38 -5.58 -15.29 -0.33
N ASP A 39 -5.60 -14.57 -1.45
CA ASP A 39 -5.64 -15.12 -2.81
C ASP A 39 -4.49 -14.53 -3.64
N ASP A 40 -3.70 -15.40 -4.27
CA ASP A 40 -2.55 -15.02 -5.11
C ASP A 40 -2.97 -14.40 -6.46
N LEU A 41 -4.25 -14.52 -6.82
CA LEU A 41 -4.85 -13.81 -7.94
C LEU A 41 -4.98 -12.29 -7.69
N ASN A 42 -4.85 -11.83 -6.44
CA ASN A 42 -4.71 -10.41 -6.11
C ASN A 42 -3.28 -9.91 -6.41
N MET A 43 -2.92 -9.84 -7.69
CA MET A 43 -1.56 -9.48 -8.11
C MET A 43 -1.16 -8.06 -7.71
N TYR A 44 -0.05 -7.94 -6.97
CA TYR A 44 0.57 -6.68 -6.53
C TYR A 44 1.29 -5.99 -7.70
N SER A 45 0.48 -5.46 -8.61
CA SER A 45 0.90 -4.77 -9.83
C SER A 45 -0.05 -3.60 -10.11
N CYS A 46 0.44 -2.62 -10.86
CA CYS A 46 -0.36 -1.45 -11.24
C CYS A 46 -1.03 -1.68 -12.60
N PRO A 47 -2.37 -1.64 -12.69
CA PRO A 47 -3.05 -1.57 -13.98
C PRO A 47 -3.08 -0.12 -14.50
N ILE A 48 -3.80 0.12 -15.61
CA ILE A 48 -3.91 1.44 -16.25
C ILE A 48 -4.53 2.50 -15.33
N PHE A 49 -5.43 2.08 -14.44
CA PHE A 49 -6.10 2.95 -13.47
C PHE A 49 -5.68 2.58 -12.04
N PRO A 50 -5.83 3.47 -11.05
CA PRO A 50 -5.57 3.14 -9.66
C PRO A 50 -6.37 1.90 -9.23
N ARG A 51 -5.70 0.98 -8.53
CA ARG A 51 -6.31 -0.25 -8.02
C ARG A 51 -6.47 -0.17 -6.51
N HIS A 52 -7.68 -0.42 -6.02
CA HIS A 52 -7.92 -0.72 -4.61
C HIS A 52 -7.67 -2.22 -4.40
N MET A 53 -6.65 -2.57 -3.61
CA MET A 53 -6.17 -3.96 -3.46
C MET A 53 -6.96 -4.75 -2.40
N SER A 54 -7.25 -4.13 -1.25
CA SER A 54 -7.90 -4.77 -0.11
C SER A 54 -9.41 -4.50 -0.12
N VAL A 55 -10.09 -5.00 -1.16
CA VAL A 55 -11.53 -4.74 -1.38
C VAL A 55 -12.45 -5.47 -0.40
N ALA A 56 -11.99 -6.58 0.16
CA ALA A 56 -12.73 -7.42 1.08
C ALA A 56 -11.76 -7.90 2.17
N VAL A 57 -11.93 -7.41 3.40
CA VAL A 57 -11.09 -7.74 4.56
C VAL A 57 -11.90 -8.50 5.60
N ASP A 58 -11.24 -9.40 6.34
CA ASP A 58 -11.91 -10.29 7.28
C ASP A 58 -12.53 -9.53 8.46
N GLU A 59 -11.93 -8.43 8.92
CA GLU A 59 -12.50 -7.59 9.98
C GLU A 59 -13.81 -6.91 9.55
N MET A 60 -14.03 -6.74 8.24
CA MET A 60 -15.30 -6.27 7.66
C MET A 60 -16.20 -7.41 7.20
N ASN A 61 -15.85 -8.66 7.50
CA ASN A 61 -16.53 -9.88 7.06
C ASN A 61 -16.65 -9.97 5.53
N TYR A 62 -15.62 -9.51 4.80
CA TYR A 62 -15.56 -9.51 3.34
C TYR A 62 -16.72 -8.74 2.66
N LYS A 63 -17.25 -7.71 3.32
CA LYS A 63 -18.35 -6.85 2.83
C LYS A 63 -17.86 -5.48 2.37
#